data_AF-A0A091AXX4-F1
#
_entry.id   AF-A0A091AXX4-F1
#
_cell.length_a   1.000
_cell.length_b   1.000
_cell.length_c   1.000
_cell.angle_alpha   90.00
_cell.angle_beta   90.00
_cell.angle_gamma   90.00
#
_symmetry.space_group_name_H-M   'P 1'
#
loop_
_entity.id
_entity.type
_entity.pdbx_description
1 polymer ?
#
loop_
_entity_poly.entity_id
_entity_poly.type
_entity_poly.pdbx_seq_one_letter_code
_entity_poly.pdbx_strand_id
1 'polypeptide(L)'
;MKPPSPLLLAMEGRAMFEWASFALAWPWLKNAPRGDGHPVLVLPGLVAGDHSTWPLRRFLSQLGYAASPWEQGPNFGPRDHIIKGLVDKVRFLQDKHGQKVSLVGWSLGGAMANALALRMPDRIRQVVTLGSPLTGHPKGTNVWRIFELVSGFRHDDPRLMELVDGKPSVPTTSIMSKTDGIVNWRMSLAQETRIAENIEVSATHLGMGANPAVLWAIADRLAQPEGKWKPFERSSAWRSLLYRDPHEFRLADLIAP
;
A
#
# COMPACT_ATOMS: atom_id res chain seq x y z
N MET A 1 20.90 -3.24 -1.21
CA MET A 1 19.82 -4.23 -1.04
C MET A 1 19.78 -5.17 -2.25
N LYS A 2 19.36 -6.43 -2.04
CA LYS A 2 19.16 -7.45 -3.09
C LYS A 2 17.67 -7.77 -3.25
N PRO A 3 17.21 -8.30 -4.39
CA PRO A 3 15.81 -8.70 -4.53
C PRO A 3 15.50 -9.91 -3.63
N PRO A 4 14.21 -10.18 -3.33
CA PRO A 4 13.81 -11.36 -2.57
C PRO A 4 14.31 -12.68 -3.18
N SER A 5 14.58 -13.68 -2.33
CA SER A 5 15.14 -14.96 -2.76
C SER A 5 14.19 -15.70 -3.73
N PRO A 6 14.71 -16.61 -4.59
CA PRO A 6 13.87 -17.41 -5.48
C PRO A 6 12.81 -18.24 -4.74
N LEU A 7 13.10 -18.66 -3.50
CA LEU A 7 12.15 -19.35 -2.63
C LEU A 7 10.97 -18.44 -2.27
N LEU A 8 11.23 -17.20 -1.83
CA LEU A 8 10.17 -16.23 -1.53
C LEU A 8 9.34 -15.90 -2.77
N LEU A 9 9.98 -15.77 -3.93
CA LEU A 9 9.27 -15.57 -5.19
C LEU A 9 8.34 -16.75 -5.52
N ALA A 10 8.81 -18.00 -5.36
CA ALA A 10 7.97 -19.18 -5.56
C ALA A 10 6.80 -19.24 -4.55
N MET A 11 7.02 -18.76 -3.33
CA MET A 11 5.99 -18.70 -2.28
C MET A 11 4.86 -17.71 -2.57
N GLU A 12 4.98 -16.83 -3.58
CA GLU A 12 3.88 -15.98 -4.08
C GLU A 12 2.72 -16.81 -4.65
N GLY A 13 2.95 -18.08 -5.02
CA GLY A 13 1.87 -19.00 -5.40
C GLY A 13 0.81 -19.18 -4.31
N ARG A 14 1.14 -18.91 -3.03
CA ARG A 14 0.19 -18.94 -1.91
C ARG A 14 -0.85 -17.82 -1.96
N ALA A 15 -0.65 -16.80 -2.80
CA ALA A 15 -1.61 -15.71 -2.97
C ALA A 15 -3.02 -16.23 -3.25
N MET A 16 -3.16 -17.34 -3.98
CA MET A 16 -4.48 -17.96 -4.24
C MET A 16 -5.25 -18.31 -2.96
N PHE A 17 -4.54 -18.76 -1.91
CA PHE A 17 -5.15 -19.06 -0.62
C PHE A 17 -5.49 -17.79 0.17
N GLU A 18 -4.71 -16.72 0.01
CA GLU A 18 -5.05 -15.41 0.60
C GLU A 18 -6.32 -14.84 -0.03
N TRP A 19 -6.45 -14.94 -1.35
CA TRP A 19 -7.67 -14.59 -2.08
C TRP A 19 -8.88 -15.46 -1.67
N ALA A 20 -8.69 -16.75 -1.42
CA ALA A 20 -9.75 -17.61 -0.89
C ALA A 20 -10.13 -17.24 0.56
N SER A 21 -9.15 -16.90 1.39
CA SER A 21 -9.36 -16.55 2.80
C SER A 21 -10.13 -15.24 2.97
N PHE A 22 -10.04 -14.31 2.01
CA PHE A 22 -10.86 -13.10 1.99
C PHE A 22 -12.36 -13.39 2.15
N ALA A 23 -12.87 -14.35 1.37
CA ALA A 23 -14.29 -14.72 1.42
C ALA A 23 -14.66 -15.38 2.76
N LEU A 24 -13.77 -16.23 3.29
CA LEU A 24 -13.98 -16.90 4.58
C LEU A 24 -13.91 -15.95 5.77
N ALA A 25 -13.02 -14.96 5.73
CA ALA A 25 -12.85 -13.95 6.76
C ALA A 25 -13.87 -12.81 6.67
N TRP A 26 -14.75 -12.82 5.66
CA TRP A 26 -15.73 -11.77 5.42
C TRP A 26 -16.61 -11.43 6.63
N PRO A 27 -17.15 -12.39 7.41
CA PRO A 27 -17.94 -12.09 8.61
C PRO A 27 -17.15 -11.30 9.67
N TRP A 28 -15.86 -11.59 9.82
CA TRP A 28 -14.97 -10.85 10.71
C TRP A 28 -14.69 -9.44 10.16
N LEU A 29 -14.32 -9.35 8.87
CA LEU A 29 -14.04 -8.08 8.19
C LEU A 29 -15.22 -7.10 8.18
N LYS A 30 -16.46 -7.58 8.21
CA LYS A 30 -17.65 -6.71 8.35
C LYS A 30 -17.68 -5.90 9.64
N ASN A 31 -16.99 -6.35 10.69
CA ASN A 31 -16.89 -5.66 11.98
C ASN A 31 -15.65 -4.76 12.06
N ALA A 32 -14.90 -4.59 10.96
CA ALA A 32 -13.77 -3.68 10.93
C ALA A 32 -14.23 -2.22 11.13
N PRO A 33 -13.33 -1.34 11.61
CA PRO A 33 -13.66 0.07 11.84
C PRO A 33 -14.25 0.75 10.59
N ARG A 34 -15.36 1.46 10.79
CA ARG A 34 -16.12 2.10 9.70
C ARG A 34 -15.59 3.49 9.37
N GLY A 35 -15.82 3.90 8.13
CA GLY A 35 -15.50 5.24 7.65
C GLY A 35 -16.56 6.28 7.99
N ASP A 36 -16.16 7.54 7.91
CA ASP A 36 -17.00 8.74 8.05
C ASP A 36 -17.57 9.24 6.70
N GLY A 37 -17.45 8.45 5.62
CA GLY A 37 -17.90 8.83 4.27
C GLY A 37 -16.80 9.41 3.38
N HIS A 38 -15.59 9.66 3.88
CA HIS A 38 -14.56 10.35 3.11
C HIS A 38 -14.10 9.58 1.84
N PRO A 39 -13.62 10.32 0.82
CA PRO A 39 -13.13 9.71 -0.41
C PRO A 39 -11.82 8.94 -0.20
N VAL A 40 -11.76 7.73 -0.75
CA VAL A 40 -10.54 6.89 -0.73
C VAL A 40 -10.17 6.55 -2.17
N LEU A 41 -9.00 6.97 -2.64
CA LEU A 41 -8.48 6.63 -3.96
C LEU A 41 -7.56 5.40 -3.86
N VAL A 42 -7.85 4.36 -4.64
CA VAL A 42 -7.09 3.09 -4.60
C VAL A 42 -6.23 2.94 -5.85
N LEU A 43 -4.91 2.81 -5.69
CA LEU A 43 -3.92 2.73 -6.77
C LEU A 43 -3.37 1.30 -6.92
N PRO A 44 -3.50 0.67 -8.10
CA PRO A 44 -3.05 -0.70 -8.35
C PRO A 44 -1.51 -0.80 -8.51
N GLY A 45 -0.98 -2.02 -8.39
CA GLY A 45 0.42 -2.33 -8.69
C GLY A 45 0.75 -2.36 -10.19
N LEU A 46 2.03 -2.52 -10.53
CA LEU A 46 2.54 -2.55 -11.90
C LEU A 46 1.79 -3.58 -12.79
N VAL A 47 1.48 -3.21 -14.04
CA VAL A 47 0.67 -3.95 -15.03
C VAL A 47 -0.78 -4.20 -14.61
N ALA A 48 -1.13 -4.05 -13.34
CA ALA A 48 -2.49 -4.22 -12.85
C ALA A 48 -3.34 -2.97 -13.11
N GLY A 49 -4.67 -3.12 -13.01
CA GLY A 49 -5.61 -2.02 -13.20
C GLY A 49 -6.74 -2.06 -12.19
N ASP A 50 -7.83 -1.34 -12.47
CA ASP A 50 -8.95 -1.22 -11.53
C ASP A 50 -9.59 -2.54 -11.14
N HIS A 51 -9.57 -3.56 -12.00
CA HIS A 51 -10.13 -4.87 -11.69
C HIS A 51 -9.41 -5.57 -10.53
N SER A 52 -8.08 -5.43 -10.41
CA SER A 52 -7.29 -6.14 -9.38
C SER A 52 -7.54 -5.60 -7.98
N THR A 53 -7.94 -4.33 -7.88
CA THR A 53 -8.23 -3.65 -6.61
C THR A 53 -9.73 -3.58 -6.32
N TRP A 54 -10.59 -4.13 -7.20
CA TRP A 54 -12.04 -4.13 -7.01
C TRP A 54 -12.46 -4.75 -5.66
N PRO A 55 -11.91 -5.90 -5.21
CA PRO A 55 -12.27 -6.49 -3.92
C PRO A 55 -11.97 -5.56 -2.74
N LEU A 56 -10.80 -4.91 -2.74
CA LEU A 56 -10.42 -3.92 -1.74
C LEU A 56 -11.38 -2.73 -1.74
N ARG A 57 -11.69 -2.17 -2.92
CA ARG A 57 -12.65 -1.06 -3.01
C ARG A 57 -14.04 -1.45 -2.55
N ARG A 58 -14.51 -2.65 -2.90
CA ARG A 58 -15.81 -3.18 -2.47
C ARG A 58 -15.88 -3.29 -0.96
N PHE A 59 -14.82 -3.81 -0.33
CA PHE A 59 -14.68 -3.86 1.11
C PHE A 59 -14.76 -2.47 1.75
N LEU A 60 -13.98 -1.51 1.26
CA LEU A 60 -14.01 -0.12 1.75
C LEU A 60 -15.38 0.55 1.58
N SER A 61 -16.04 0.37 0.43
CA SER A 61 -17.40 0.88 0.22
C SER A 61 -18.39 0.31 1.23
N GLN A 62 -18.27 -0.98 1.61
CA GLN A 62 -19.15 -1.59 2.60
C GLN A 62 -18.88 -1.10 4.03
N LEU A 63 -17.67 -0.63 4.31
CA LEU A 63 -17.34 0.05 5.57
C LEU A 63 -17.77 1.53 5.60
N GLY A 64 -18.34 2.05 4.52
CA GLY A 64 -18.86 3.42 4.45
C GLY A 64 -17.90 4.44 3.86
N TYR A 65 -16.83 4.03 3.18
CA TYR A 65 -15.95 4.96 2.45
C TYR A 65 -16.45 5.23 1.03
N ALA A 66 -16.22 6.44 0.51
CA ALA A 66 -16.39 6.74 -0.91
C ALA A 66 -15.17 6.24 -1.73
N ALA A 67 -14.98 4.92 -1.74
CA ALA A 67 -13.86 4.26 -2.41
C ALA A 67 -13.95 4.40 -3.94
N SER A 68 -12.90 4.94 -4.54
CA SER A 68 -12.83 5.28 -5.96
C SER A 68 -11.69 4.53 -6.66
N PRO A 69 -11.93 4.07 -7.91
CA PRO A 69 -10.89 3.57 -8.79
C PRO A 69 -9.89 4.67 -9.19
N TRP A 70 -8.72 4.25 -9.68
CA TRP A 70 -7.72 5.19 -10.18
C TRP A 70 -8.05 5.71 -11.59
N GLU A 71 -8.76 4.93 -12.40
CA GLU A 71 -9.22 5.25 -13.77
C GLU A 71 -8.11 5.66 -14.75
N GLN A 72 -6.87 5.18 -14.56
CA GLN A 72 -5.73 5.48 -15.45
C GLN A 72 -5.37 4.31 -16.39
N GLY A 73 -6.23 3.30 -16.51
CA GLY A 73 -5.96 2.08 -17.28
C GLY A 73 -5.09 1.07 -16.51
N PRO A 74 -4.20 0.32 -17.18
CA PRO A 74 -3.15 -0.48 -16.54
C PRO A 74 -2.00 0.37 -16.01
N ASN A 75 -1.40 -0.02 -14.89
CA ASN A 75 -0.31 0.72 -14.28
C ASN A 75 1.03 0.43 -14.95
N PHE A 76 1.40 1.30 -15.86
CA PHE A 76 2.71 1.31 -16.50
C PHE A 76 3.67 2.33 -15.86
N GLY A 77 3.42 2.75 -14.62
CA GLY A 77 4.29 3.64 -13.87
C GLY A 77 4.07 5.13 -14.14
N PRO A 78 4.96 5.97 -13.59
CA PRO A 78 4.73 7.41 -13.40
C PRO A 78 5.02 8.20 -14.67
N ARG A 79 4.33 7.89 -15.78
CA ARG A 79 4.37 8.69 -17.00
C ARG A 79 3.65 10.02 -16.77
N ASP A 80 4.05 11.08 -17.46
CA ASP A 80 3.51 12.43 -17.24
C ASP A 80 1.98 12.51 -17.27
N HIS A 81 1.35 11.83 -18.24
CA HIS A 81 -0.11 11.79 -18.34
C HIS A 81 -0.78 11.04 -17.18
N ILE A 82 -0.13 9.99 -16.64
CA ILE A 82 -0.61 9.24 -15.46
C ILE A 82 -0.50 10.12 -14.22
N ILE A 83 0.64 10.78 -14.01
CA ILE A 83 0.83 11.71 -12.88
C ILE A 83 -0.21 12.82 -12.94
N LYS A 84 -0.38 13.46 -14.10
CA LYS A 84 -1.39 14.50 -14.31
C LYS A 84 -2.80 13.97 -14.02
N GLY A 85 -3.14 12.79 -14.55
CA GLY A 85 -4.44 12.15 -14.33
C GLY A 85 -4.71 11.85 -12.85
N LEU A 86 -3.70 11.40 -12.10
CA LEU A 86 -3.82 11.18 -10.65
C LEU A 86 -4.03 12.48 -9.87
N VAL A 87 -3.30 13.55 -10.22
CA VAL A 87 -3.49 14.88 -9.62
C VAL A 87 -4.91 15.40 -9.88
N ASP A 88 -5.38 15.29 -11.13
CA ASP A 88 -6.71 15.71 -11.54
C ASP A 88 -7.79 14.86 -10.83
N LYS A 89 -7.56 13.55 -10.66
CA LYS A 89 -8.46 12.65 -9.92
C LYS A 89 -8.57 13.02 -8.44
N VAL A 90 -7.45 13.32 -7.77
CA VAL A 90 -7.45 13.76 -6.37
C VAL A 90 -8.23 15.07 -6.21
N ARG A 91 -7.99 16.05 -7.10
CA ARG A 91 -8.74 17.32 -7.09
C ARG A 91 -10.23 17.07 -7.26
N PHE A 92 -10.62 16.30 -8.26
CA PHE A 92 -12.01 15.94 -8.51
C PHE A 92 -12.67 15.29 -7.29
N LEU A 93 -12.01 14.31 -6.65
CA LEU A 93 -12.57 13.63 -5.48
C LEU A 93 -12.71 14.55 -4.28
N GLN A 94 -11.72 15.41 -4.04
CA GLN A 94 -11.81 16.41 -2.97
C GLN A 94 -12.96 17.39 -3.23
N ASP A 95 -13.06 17.93 -4.43
CA ASP A 95 -14.09 18.93 -4.80
C ASP A 95 -15.49 18.31 -4.73
N LYS A 96 -15.64 17.05 -5.17
CA LYS A 96 -16.92 16.31 -5.13
C LYS A 96 -17.40 16.01 -3.72
N HIS A 97 -16.50 15.67 -2.81
CA HIS A 97 -16.84 15.21 -1.46
C HIS A 97 -16.69 16.29 -0.39
N GLY A 98 -16.03 17.41 -0.69
CA GLY A 98 -15.75 18.47 0.29
C GLY A 98 -14.81 18.03 1.43
N GLN A 99 -14.08 16.93 1.24
CA GLN A 99 -13.22 16.31 2.25
C GLN A 99 -11.87 15.91 1.64
N LYS A 100 -10.81 15.86 2.45
CA LYS A 100 -9.51 15.37 2.00
C LYS A 100 -9.58 13.90 1.59
N VAL A 101 -8.75 13.52 0.62
CA VAL A 101 -8.73 12.18 0.03
C VAL A 101 -7.73 11.29 0.76
N SER A 102 -8.14 10.11 1.21
CA SER A 102 -7.20 9.08 1.67
C SER A 102 -6.69 8.28 0.47
N LEU A 103 -5.40 7.93 0.45
CA LEU A 103 -4.81 7.13 -0.61
C LEU A 103 -4.49 5.73 -0.10
N VAL A 104 -4.88 4.70 -0.85
CA VAL A 104 -4.42 3.32 -0.61
C VAL A 104 -3.72 2.83 -1.85
N GLY A 105 -2.42 2.57 -1.77
CA GLY A 105 -1.65 2.16 -2.94
C GLY A 105 -0.94 0.84 -2.70
N TRP A 106 -0.93 -0.02 -3.72
CA TRP A 106 -0.27 -1.31 -3.68
C TRP A 106 0.93 -1.32 -4.62
N SER A 107 2.08 -1.80 -4.13
CA SER A 107 3.30 -1.92 -4.92
C SER A 107 3.68 -0.57 -5.54
N LEU A 108 3.92 -0.49 -6.84
CA LEU A 108 4.17 0.77 -7.55
C LEU A 108 3.05 1.82 -7.34
N GLY A 109 1.79 1.40 -7.19
CA GLY A 109 0.68 2.28 -6.85
C GLY A 109 0.86 2.97 -5.49
N GLY A 110 1.49 2.31 -4.51
CA GLY A 110 1.79 2.90 -3.21
C GLY A 110 2.96 3.87 -3.25
N ALA A 111 3.97 3.62 -4.07
CA ALA A 111 5.04 4.60 -4.33
C ALA A 111 4.46 5.90 -4.93
N MET A 112 3.57 5.78 -5.93
CA MET A 112 2.88 6.94 -6.52
C MET A 112 1.92 7.62 -5.53
N ALA A 113 1.22 6.85 -4.69
CA ALA A 113 0.36 7.40 -3.63
C ALA A 113 1.16 8.22 -2.61
N ASN A 114 2.31 7.72 -2.18
CA ASN A 114 3.22 8.44 -1.29
C ASN A 114 3.73 9.75 -1.95
N ALA A 115 4.13 9.68 -3.22
CA ALA A 115 4.54 10.86 -3.98
C ALA A 115 3.44 11.93 -4.06
N LEU A 116 2.18 11.52 -4.32
CA LEU A 116 1.04 12.45 -4.33
C LEU A 116 0.84 13.13 -2.97
N ALA A 117 0.98 12.38 -1.88
CA ALA A 117 0.82 12.91 -0.53
C ALA A 117 1.92 13.91 -0.15
N LEU A 118 3.16 13.65 -0.56
CA LEU A 118 4.26 14.60 -0.39
C LEU A 118 4.01 15.91 -1.15
N ARG A 119 3.39 15.85 -2.33
CA ARG A 119 3.18 17.01 -3.21
C ARG A 119 1.85 17.73 -3.02
N MET A 120 0.85 17.09 -2.41
CA MET A 120 -0.49 17.65 -2.21
C MET A 120 -1.02 17.45 -0.78
N PRO A 121 -0.24 17.78 0.29
CA PRO A 121 -0.62 17.49 1.68
C PRO A 121 -1.92 18.18 2.13
N ASP A 122 -2.28 19.31 1.52
CA ASP A 122 -3.53 20.01 1.82
C ASP A 122 -4.77 19.27 1.30
N ARG A 123 -4.59 18.33 0.37
CA ARG A 123 -5.67 17.57 -0.27
C ARG A 123 -5.72 16.12 0.18
N ILE A 124 -4.63 15.61 0.75
CA ILE A 124 -4.52 14.23 1.20
C ILE A 124 -4.77 14.13 2.70
N ARG A 125 -5.66 13.22 3.09
CA ARG A 125 -5.99 12.93 4.49
C ARG A 125 -4.93 12.05 5.14
N GLN A 126 -4.57 10.96 4.45
CA GLN A 126 -3.57 9.99 4.87
C GLN A 126 -3.20 9.07 3.70
N VAL A 127 -2.11 8.32 3.85
CA VAL A 127 -1.66 7.28 2.89
C VAL A 127 -1.50 5.95 3.60
N VAL A 128 -2.02 4.89 2.98
CA VAL A 128 -1.72 3.50 3.35
C VAL A 128 -1.07 2.80 2.15
N THR A 129 0.14 2.28 2.32
CA THR A 129 0.89 1.58 1.26
C THR A 129 1.02 0.10 1.54
N LEU A 130 0.91 -0.75 0.52
CA LEU A 130 1.02 -2.21 0.63
C LEU A 130 2.24 -2.70 -0.15
N GLY A 131 3.25 -3.25 0.54
CA GLY A 131 4.44 -3.82 -0.11
C GLY A 131 5.11 -2.89 -1.13
N SER A 132 5.08 -1.58 -0.88
CA SER A 132 5.39 -0.56 -1.88
C SER A 132 6.84 -0.09 -1.76
N PRO A 133 7.60 0.09 -2.84
CA PRO A 133 8.97 0.58 -2.75
C PRO A 133 8.99 2.08 -2.40
N LEU A 134 9.14 2.40 -1.11
CA LEU A 134 9.21 3.76 -0.58
C LEU A 134 10.64 4.28 -0.49
N THR A 135 11.63 3.38 -0.36
CA THR A 135 13.05 3.75 -0.43
C THR A 135 13.66 3.26 -1.74
N GLY A 136 14.25 4.20 -2.48
CA GLY A 136 14.69 4.03 -3.88
C GLY A 136 15.98 3.23 -4.03
N HIS A 137 15.98 1.95 -3.67
CA HIS A 137 17.07 1.06 -4.04
C HIS A 137 16.82 0.37 -5.40
N PRO A 138 17.65 0.65 -6.41
CA PRO A 138 17.39 0.20 -7.78
C PRO A 138 17.13 -1.31 -7.93
N LYS A 139 17.92 -2.15 -7.25
CA LYS A 139 17.91 -3.61 -7.46
C LYS A 139 17.13 -4.41 -6.41
N GLY A 140 16.27 -3.79 -5.62
CA GLY A 140 15.60 -4.48 -4.52
C GLY A 140 14.28 -5.17 -4.89
N THR A 141 13.93 -5.33 -6.16
CA THR A 141 12.70 -6.02 -6.60
C THR A 141 12.97 -7.11 -7.63
N ASN A 142 12.18 -8.18 -7.65
CA ASN A 142 12.22 -9.23 -8.67
C ASN A 142 11.57 -8.83 -10.00
N VAL A 143 10.77 -7.75 -10.03
CA VAL A 143 10.02 -7.33 -11.23
C VAL A 143 10.61 -6.10 -11.93
N TRP A 144 11.88 -5.75 -11.66
CA TRP A 144 12.52 -4.58 -12.25
C TRP A 144 12.56 -4.62 -13.79
N ARG A 145 12.79 -5.79 -14.40
CA ARG A 145 12.78 -5.92 -15.88
C ARG A 145 11.42 -5.64 -16.50
N ILE A 146 10.37 -6.12 -15.84
CA ILE A 146 8.99 -5.85 -16.27
C ILE A 146 8.70 -4.37 -16.13
N PHE A 147 9.12 -3.76 -15.00
CA PHE A 147 9.00 -2.33 -14.78
C PHE A 147 9.66 -1.53 -15.91
N GLU A 148 10.90 -1.82 -16.27
CA GLU A 148 11.59 -1.09 -17.34
C GLU A 148 10.88 -1.26 -18.69
N LEU A 149 10.50 -2.49 -19.01
CA LEU A 149 9.82 -2.82 -20.27
C LEU A 149 8.51 -2.05 -20.44
N VAL A 150 7.67 -2.03 -19.40
CA VAL A 150 6.33 -1.45 -19.51
C VAL A 150 6.30 0.03 -19.20
N SER A 151 7.21 0.55 -18.37
CA SER A 151 7.19 1.95 -17.97
C SER A 151 7.96 2.88 -18.90
N GLY A 152 9.02 2.36 -19.54
CA GLY A 152 9.99 3.18 -20.27
C GLY A 152 10.97 3.93 -19.35
N PHE A 153 10.87 3.75 -18.03
CA PHE A 153 11.85 4.24 -17.07
C PHE A 153 12.88 3.15 -16.77
N ARG A 154 14.12 3.57 -16.52
CA ARG A 154 15.08 2.66 -15.91
C ARG A 154 14.75 2.47 -14.44
N HIS A 155 14.97 1.29 -13.90
CA HIS A 155 14.71 1.02 -12.48
C HIS A 155 15.64 1.80 -11.53
N ASP A 156 16.77 2.30 -12.05
CA ASP A 156 17.76 3.13 -11.35
C ASP A 156 17.62 4.63 -11.67
N ASP A 157 16.53 5.04 -12.33
CA ASP A 157 16.31 6.43 -12.72
C ASP A 157 16.19 7.35 -11.47
N PRO A 158 17.08 8.34 -11.30
CA PRO A 158 17.06 9.24 -10.14
C PRO A 158 15.73 9.98 -9.97
N ARG A 159 15.01 10.26 -11.07
CA ARG A 159 13.71 10.94 -11.04
C ARG A 159 12.67 10.13 -10.27
N LEU A 160 12.73 8.80 -10.33
CA LEU A 160 11.83 7.93 -9.56
C LEU A 160 12.11 8.04 -8.06
N MET A 161 13.38 8.22 -7.69
CA MET A 161 13.79 8.39 -6.29
C MET A 161 13.32 9.75 -5.77
N GLU A 162 13.55 10.82 -6.52
CA GLU A 162 13.09 12.17 -6.17
C GLU A 162 11.57 12.31 -6.04
N LEU A 163 10.80 11.45 -6.71
CA LEU A 163 9.34 11.43 -6.58
C LEU A 163 8.87 10.93 -5.21
N VAL A 164 9.56 9.97 -4.64
CA VAL A 164 9.18 9.33 -3.36
C VAL A 164 10.02 9.80 -2.18
N ASP A 165 11.12 10.53 -2.43
CA ASP A 165 11.94 11.13 -1.41
C ASP A 165 11.21 12.30 -0.73
N GLY A 166 11.26 12.31 0.59
CA GLY A 166 10.57 13.29 1.41
C GLY A 166 10.10 12.72 2.74
N LYS A 167 10.07 13.59 3.75
CA LYS A 167 9.52 13.26 5.06
C LYS A 167 7.99 13.23 4.98
N PRO A 168 7.31 12.23 5.56
CA PRO A 168 5.85 12.20 5.64
C PRO A 168 5.29 13.52 6.21
N SER A 169 4.43 14.19 5.44
CA SER A 169 3.75 15.44 5.79
C SER A 169 2.29 15.21 6.19
N VAL A 170 1.76 14.03 5.89
CA VAL A 170 0.43 13.54 6.29
C VAL A 170 0.58 12.18 6.97
N PRO A 171 -0.42 11.73 7.74
CA PRO A 171 -0.41 10.39 8.29
C PRO A 171 -0.10 9.32 7.24
N THR A 172 0.91 8.50 7.51
CA THR A 172 1.45 7.53 6.54
C THR A 172 1.63 6.18 7.22
N THR A 173 0.94 5.15 6.74
CA THR A 173 1.11 3.78 7.22
C THR A 173 1.65 2.91 6.10
N SER A 174 2.82 2.32 6.28
CA SER A 174 3.29 1.27 5.38
C SER A 174 2.99 -0.10 5.94
N ILE A 175 2.21 -0.88 5.21
CA ILE A 175 1.97 -2.29 5.48
C ILE A 175 2.94 -3.11 4.64
N MET A 176 3.79 -3.87 5.31
CA MET A 176 4.89 -4.61 4.71
C MET A 176 4.90 -6.07 5.17
N SER A 177 5.60 -6.94 4.44
CA SER A 177 5.82 -8.32 4.87
C SER A 177 7.25 -8.74 4.60
N LYS A 178 7.90 -9.35 5.58
CA LYS A 178 9.22 -9.98 5.39
C LYS A 178 9.18 -11.19 4.44
N THR A 179 7.98 -11.73 4.15
CA THR A 179 7.78 -12.82 3.18
C THR A 179 7.35 -12.35 1.80
N ASP A 180 7.46 -11.04 1.52
CA ASP A 180 7.23 -10.48 0.18
C ASP A 180 8.27 -11.04 -0.81
N GLY A 181 7.79 -11.75 -1.84
CA GLY A 181 8.61 -12.36 -2.87
C GLY A 181 8.92 -11.44 -4.05
N ILE A 182 8.35 -10.24 -4.10
CA ILE A 182 8.44 -9.32 -5.24
C ILE A 182 9.29 -8.10 -4.90
N VAL A 183 9.08 -7.47 -3.76
CA VAL A 183 9.77 -6.27 -3.28
C VAL A 183 10.51 -6.62 -1.99
N ASN A 184 11.80 -6.26 -1.90
CA ASN A 184 12.55 -6.38 -0.67
C ASN A 184 11.85 -5.54 0.41
N TRP A 185 11.42 -6.18 1.50
CA TRP A 185 10.62 -5.55 2.54
C TRP A 185 11.24 -4.29 3.13
N ARG A 186 12.58 -4.15 3.12
CA ARG A 186 13.26 -2.93 3.60
C ARG A 186 13.00 -1.73 2.71
N MET A 187 12.71 -1.96 1.42
CA MET A 187 12.26 -0.90 0.53
C MET A 187 10.86 -0.40 0.90
N SER A 188 10.06 -1.25 1.54
CA SER A 188 8.71 -0.93 1.97
C SER A 188 8.64 -0.23 3.32
N LEU A 189 9.78 0.04 3.96
CA LEU A 189 9.79 0.81 5.20
C LEU A 189 9.55 2.30 4.90
N ALA A 190 8.47 2.84 5.44
CA ALA A 190 8.30 4.28 5.57
C ALA A 190 9.27 4.80 6.64
N GLN A 191 9.75 6.03 6.44
CA GLN A 191 10.48 6.74 7.48
C GLN A 191 9.56 6.97 8.68
N GLU A 192 9.87 6.33 9.81
CA GLU A 192 9.04 6.44 11.02
C GLU A 192 9.13 7.86 11.59
N THR A 193 7.96 8.43 11.89
CA THR A 193 7.82 9.76 12.49
C THR A 193 6.64 9.74 13.45
N ARG A 194 6.35 10.88 14.10
CA ARG A 194 5.13 11.03 14.92
C ARG A 194 3.80 10.83 14.18
N ILE A 195 3.82 10.75 12.85
CA ILE A 195 2.65 10.52 11.99
C ILE A 195 2.92 9.42 10.94
N ALA A 196 4.01 8.66 11.07
CA ALA A 196 4.35 7.63 10.11
C ALA A 196 4.83 6.35 10.79
N GLU A 197 4.32 5.22 10.35
CA GLU A 197 4.58 3.91 10.97
C GLU A 197 4.67 2.78 9.95
N ASN A 198 5.28 1.67 10.37
CA ASN A 198 5.34 0.42 9.61
C ASN A 198 4.56 -0.69 10.33
N ILE A 199 3.66 -1.38 9.63
CA ILE A 199 2.91 -2.53 10.15
C ILE A 199 3.39 -3.77 9.39
N GLU A 200 4.01 -4.71 10.11
CA GLU A 200 4.37 -5.99 9.51
C GLU A 200 3.21 -6.97 9.59
N VAL A 201 2.91 -7.59 8.44
CA VAL A 201 1.95 -8.70 8.31
C VAL A 201 2.62 -9.94 7.73
N SER A 202 1.98 -11.09 7.87
CA SER A 202 2.34 -12.30 7.13
C SER A 202 1.49 -12.40 5.86
N ALA A 203 2.04 -11.98 4.72
CA ALA A 203 1.35 -11.99 3.43
C ALA A 203 2.34 -12.21 2.28
N THR A 204 1.87 -12.77 1.16
CA THR A 204 2.60 -12.66 -0.12
C THR A 204 2.35 -11.28 -0.72
N HIS A 205 3.25 -10.81 -1.58
CA HIS A 205 3.08 -9.54 -2.27
C HIS A 205 1.76 -9.47 -3.04
N LEU A 206 1.43 -10.54 -3.78
CA LEU A 206 0.23 -10.65 -4.62
C LEU A 206 -1.04 -10.96 -3.82
N GLY A 207 -0.90 -11.47 -2.60
CA GLY A 207 -2.01 -11.74 -1.69
C GLY A 207 -2.37 -10.59 -0.75
N MET A 208 -1.49 -9.59 -0.56
CA MET A 208 -1.72 -8.46 0.35
C MET A 208 -3.05 -7.75 0.14
N GLY A 209 -3.48 -7.56 -1.11
CA GLY A 209 -4.75 -6.89 -1.42
C GLY A 209 -6.02 -7.63 -0.95
N ALA A 210 -5.89 -8.90 -0.56
CA ALA A 210 -6.99 -9.75 -0.09
C ALA A 210 -6.77 -10.30 1.33
N ASN A 211 -5.56 -10.15 1.87
CA ASN A 211 -5.19 -10.69 3.16
C ASN A 211 -6.04 -10.04 4.27
N PRO A 212 -6.78 -10.82 5.10
CA PRO A 212 -7.67 -10.26 6.10
C PRO A 212 -6.99 -9.35 7.13
N ALA A 213 -5.75 -9.66 7.53
CA ALA A 213 -4.99 -8.79 8.44
C ALA A 213 -4.65 -7.45 7.77
N VAL A 214 -4.26 -7.48 6.50
CA VAL A 214 -4.01 -6.24 5.73
C VAL A 214 -5.28 -5.39 5.64
N LEU A 215 -6.42 -6.01 5.28
CA LEU A 215 -7.69 -5.31 5.13
C LEU A 215 -8.18 -4.68 6.43
N TRP A 216 -8.04 -5.40 7.55
CA TRP A 216 -8.37 -4.87 8.85
C TRP A 216 -7.45 -3.71 9.24
N ALA A 217 -6.15 -3.81 9.00
CA ALA A 217 -5.22 -2.70 9.23
C ALA A 217 -5.58 -1.48 8.38
N ILE A 218 -5.90 -1.66 7.08
CA ILE A 218 -6.37 -0.56 6.22
C ILE A 218 -7.60 0.11 6.84
N ALA A 219 -8.62 -0.66 7.22
CA ALA A 219 -9.84 -0.12 7.82
C ALA A 219 -9.58 0.63 9.13
N ASP A 220 -8.75 0.08 10.00
CA ASP A 220 -8.37 0.66 11.29
C ASP A 220 -7.61 1.99 11.13
N ARG A 221 -6.69 2.08 10.15
CA ARG A 221 -6.00 3.34 9.82
C ARG A 221 -6.94 4.36 9.20
N LEU A 222 -7.75 3.94 8.22
CA LEU A 222 -8.68 4.83 7.52
C LEU A 222 -9.74 5.42 8.47
N ALA A 223 -10.16 4.69 9.50
CA ALA A 223 -11.19 5.15 10.44
C ALA A 223 -10.73 6.28 11.37
N GLN A 224 -9.43 6.61 11.40
CA GLN A 224 -8.94 7.66 12.28
C GLN A 224 -9.44 9.05 11.85
N PRO A 225 -9.96 9.87 12.79
CA PRO A 225 -10.33 11.25 12.49
C PRO A 225 -9.12 12.11 12.12
N GLU A 226 -9.35 13.11 11.26
CA GLU A 226 -8.32 14.10 10.92
C GLU A 226 -7.75 14.79 12.16
N GLY A 227 -6.42 14.90 12.22
CA GLY A 227 -5.72 15.49 13.37
C GLY A 227 -5.70 14.65 14.64
N LYS A 228 -6.28 13.43 14.64
CA LYS A 228 -6.32 12.51 15.78
C LYS A 228 -5.54 11.21 15.54
N TRP A 229 -4.57 11.25 14.62
CA TRP A 229 -3.76 10.07 14.29
C TRP A 229 -3.04 9.51 15.51
N LYS A 230 -3.05 8.19 15.63
CA LYS A 230 -2.37 7.38 16.63
C LYS A 230 -1.72 6.16 15.96
N PRO A 231 -0.57 5.68 16.47
CA PRO A 231 0.03 4.44 16.02
C PRO A 231 -0.90 3.22 16.15
N PHE A 232 -0.60 2.18 15.39
CA PHE A 232 -1.39 0.95 15.33
C PHE A 232 -1.18 0.14 16.60
N GLU A 233 -2.27 -0.17 17.30
CA GLU A 233 -2.20 -0.94 18.52
C GLU A 233 -2.01 -2.42 18.21
N ARG A 234 -0.82 -2.94 18.53
CA ARG A 234 -0.42 -4.35 18.34
C ARG A 234 -0.54 -5.20 19.60
N SER A 235 -0.67 -4.58 20.77
CA SER A 235 -0.46 -5.19 22.10
C SER A 235 -1.55 -6.15 22.56
N SER A 236 -2.71 -6.19 21.92
CA SER A 236 -3.73 -7.18 22.27
C SER A 236 -3.33 -8.58 21.78
N ALA A 237 -3.64 -9.62 22.57
CA ALA A 237 -3.11 -10.98 22.36
C ALA A 237 -3.30 -11.50 20.93
N TRP A 238 -4.49 -11.32 20.34
CA TRP A 238 -4.75 -11.75 18.96
C TRP A 238 -4.12 -10.84 17.90
N ARG A 239 -3.96 -9.53 18.17
CA ARG A 239 -3.29 -8.60 17.25
C ARG A 239 -1.81 -8.87 17.18
N SER A 240 -1.16 -9.20 18.30
CA SER A 240 0.27 -9.54 18.32
C SER A 240 0.62 -10.77 17.46
N LEU A 241 -0.35 -11.68 17.25
CA LEU A 241 -0.20 -12.84 16.38
C LEU A 241 -0.24 -12.45 14.88
N LEU A 242 -1.12 -11.52 14.53
CA LEU A 242 -1.39 -11.10 13.14
C LEU A 242 -0.47 -9.97 12.67
N TYR A 243 -0.14 -9.05 13.57
CA TYR A 243 0.62 -7.83 13.32
C TYR A 243 1.88 -7.85 14.17
N ARG A 244 3.02 -7.88 13.50
CA ARG A 244 4.31 -8.11 14.12
C ARG A 244 5.12 -6.82 14.17
N ASP A 245 6.13 -6.79 15.03
CA ASP A 245 7.07 -5.68 15.08
C ASP A 245 8.13 -5.86 13.96
N PRO A 246 8.22 -4.93 12.99
CA PRO A 246 9.20 -5.02 11.91
C PRO A 246 10.66 -4.97 12.41
N HIS A 247 10.91 -4.42 13.61
CA HIS A 247 12.25 -4.28 14.18
C HIS A 247 12.73 -5.54 14.92
N GLU A 248 11.85 -6.50 15.19
CA GLU A 248 12.22 -7.77 15.81
C GLU A 248 12.84 -8.75 14.81
N PHE A 249 13.97 -9.36 15.19
CA PHE A 249 14.67 -10.38 14.41
C PHE A 249 13.93 -11.72 14.43
N ARG A 250 13.83 -12.41 13.29
CA ARG A 250 13.11 -13.68 13.12
C ARG A 250 13.76 -14.63 12.13
N LEU A 251 13.30 -15.89 12.17
CA LEU A 251 13.61 -16.90 11.15
C LEU A 251 13.30 -16.43 9.72
N ALA A 252 12.25 -15.60 9.54
CA ALA A 252 11.96 -14.98 8.25
C ALA A 252 13.11 -14.08 7.77
N ASP A 253 13.87 -13.45 8.67
CA ASP A 253 15.08 -12.68 8.33
C ASP A 253 16.25 -13.55 7.86
N LEU A 254 16.21 -14.88 8.07
CA LEU A 254 17.21 -15.80 7.50
C LEU A 254 16.98 -16.07 6.00
N ILE A 255 15.72 -15.95 5.55
CA ILE A 255 15.32 -16.17 4.15
C ILE A 255 14.98 -14.88 3.41
N ALA A 256 14.76 -13.79 4.15
CA ALA A 256 14.60 -12.45 3.64
C ALA A 256 15.99 -11.84 3.34
N PRO A 257 16.15 -11.12 2.22
CA PRO A 257 17.40 -10.53 1.75
C PRO A 257 17.96 -9.42 2.65
#